data_AF-W0JAP3-F1
#
_entry.id   AF-W0JAP3-F1
#
_cell.length_a   1.000
_cell.length_b   1.000
_cell.length_c   1.000
_cell.angle_alpha   90.00
_cell.angle_beta   90.00
_cell.angle_gamma   90.00
#
_symmetry.space_group_name_H-M   'P 1'
#
loop_
_entity.id
_entity.type
_entity.pdbx_description
1 polymer ?
#
loop_
_entity_poly.entity_id
_entity_poly.type
_entity_poly.pdbx_seq_one_letter_code
_entity_poly.pdbx_strand_id
1 'polypeptide(L)'
;MDVDAILPAGDILAIDANEDFWQAQAKTNETLDSAGLYFTHLFEDRQVILTSDWLKKVVILEISGLKHLRLWRPSTEDLILTKMMRIDPQDREDIEFLLRQKDCSVAVLHESLDQAQIPPVTEIEDAFVANREWLLTCIEKIGNN
;
A
#
# COMPACT_ATOMS: atom_id res chain seq x y z
N MET A 1 -15.99 -2.32 2.40
CA MET A 1 -14.71 -1.72 2.00
C MET A 1 -13.74 -2.10 3.08
N ASP A 2 -12.68 -2.81 2.72
CA ASP A 2 -11.74 -3.33 3.70
C ASP A 2 -10.57 -2.35 3.86
N VAL A 3 -10.02 -2.32 5.06
CA VAL A 3 -8.82 -1.58 5.41
C VAL A 3 -7.73 -2.62 5.60
N ASP A 4 -6.73 -2.56 4.73
CA ASP A 4 -5.58 -3.44 4.81
C ASP A 4 -4.46 -2.73 5.60
N ALA A 5 -3.69 -3.50 6.38
CA ALA A 5 -2.47 -3.01 7.01
C ALA A 5 -1.25 -3.77 6.52
N ILE A 6 -0.14 -3.04 6.48
CA ILE A 6 1.18 -3.57 6.23
C ILE A 6 1.95 -3.54 7.55
N LEU A 7 2.39 -4.70 8.01
CA LEU A 7 3.14 -4.91 9.23
C LEU A 7 4.63 -5.07 8.88
N PRO A 8 5.54 -4.31 9.50
CA PRO A 8 6.97 -4.51 9.35
C PRO A 8 7.37 -5.93 9.77
N ALA A 9 8.12 -6.66 8.94
CA ALA A 9 8.50 -8.04 9.27
C ALA A 9 9.23 -8.17 10.63
N GLY A 10 9.95 -7.12 11.04
CA GLY A 10 10.64 -7.09 12.34
C GLY A 10 9.72 -7.14 13.56
N ASP A 11 8.46 -6.74 13.42
CA ASP A 11 7.51 -6.58 14.54
C ASP A 11 6.47 -7.70 14.63
N ILE A 12 6.39 -8.57 13.61
CA ILE A 12 5.33 -9.59 13.51
C ILE A 12 5.28 -10.51 14.71
N LEU A 13 6.43 -11.02 15.17
CA LEU A 13 6.46 -11.92 16.34
C LEU A 13 5.93 -11.24 17.60
N ALA A 14 6.14 -9.92 17.74
CA ALA A 14 5.62 -9.16 18.86
C ALA A 14 4.12 -8.89 18.72
N ILE A 15 3.63 -8.67 17.50
CA ILE A 15 2.21 -8.47 17.20
C ILE A 15 1.42 -9.78 17.39
N ASP A 16 1.92 -10.89 16.85
CA ASP A 16 1.31 -12.21 16.99
C ASP A 16 1.17 -12.61 18.46
N ALA A 17 2.17 -12.30 19.29
CA ALA A 17 2.15 -12.58 20.72
C ALA A 17 1.29 -11.59 21.54
N ASN A 18 0.76 -10.53 20.94
CA ASN A 18 0.00 -9.49 21.62
C ASN A 18 -1.51 -9.76 21.57
N GLU A 19 -2.04 -10.42 22.59
CA GLU A 19 -3.48 -10.70 22.69
C GLU A 19 -4.35 -9.42 22.68
N ASP A 20 -3.87 -8.32 23.28
CA ASP A 20 -4.61 -7.06 23.33
C ASP A 20 -4.82 -6.47 21.93
N PHE A 21 -3.83 -6.62 21.04
CA PHE A 21 -3.94 -6.20 19.65
C PHE A 21 -5.08 -6.95 18.93
N TRP A 22 -5.09 -8.27 19.03
CA TRP A 22 -6.11 -9.10 18.36
C TRP A 22 -7.51 -8.88 18.93
N GLN A 23 -7.63 -8.70 20.24
CA GLN A 23 -8.91 -8.34 20.85
C GLN A 23 -9.39 -6.96 20.41
N ALA A 24 -8.49 -5.97 20.30
CA ALA A 24 -8.83 -4.65 19.82
C ALA A 24 -9.26 -4.68 18.34
N GLN A 25 -8.57 -5.45 17.50
CA GLN A 25 -8.93 -5.65 16.09
C GLN A 25 -10.33 -6.26 15.96
N ALA A 26 -10.61 -7.36 16.67
CA ALA A 26 -11.91 -8.03 16.64
C ALA A 26 -13.05 -7.09 17.06
N LYS A 27 -12.89 -6.38 18.19
CA LYS A 27 -13.91 -5.40 18.67
C LYS A 27 -14.11 -4.23 17.71
N THR A 28 -13.03 -3.79 17.05
CA THR A 28 -13.10 -2.72 16.04
C THR A 28 -13.94 -3.20 14.85
N ASN A 29 -13.70 -4.41 14.36
CA ASN A 29 -14.48 -5.00 13.26
C ASN A 29 -15.94 -5.21 13.64
N GLU A 30 -16.24 -5.73 14.82
CA GLU A 30 -17.63 -5.86 15.32
C GLU A 30 -18.35 -4.50 15.37
N THR A 31 -17.66 -3.45 15.80
CA THR A 31 -18.24 -2.10 15.91
C THR A 31 -18.51 -1.51 14.53
N LEU A 32 -17.64 -1.77 13.56
CA LEU A 32 -17.68 -1.18 12.21
C LEU A 32 -18.43 -2.04 11.17
N ASP A 33 -18.86 -3.24 11.56
CA ASP A 33 -19.64 -4.20 10.76
C ASP A 33 -20.84 -3.54 10.07
N SER A 34 -21.60 -2.75 10.83
CA SER A 34 -22.78 -2.02 10.33
C SER A 34 -22.47 -0.98 9.24
N ALA A 35 -21.21 -0.52 9.16
CA ALA A 35 -20.72 0.39 8.12
C ALA A 35 -20.07 -0.36 6.94
N GLY A 36 -20.01 -1.69 7.00
CA GLY A 36 -19.32 -2.53 6.00
C GLY A 36 -17.82 -2.27 5.94
N LEU A 37 -17.21 -1.87 7.06
CA LEU A 37 -15.78 -1.57 7.18
C LEU A 37 -15.10 -2.61 8.06
N TYR A 38 -14.04 -3.23 7.53
CA TYR A 38 -13.30 -4.26 8.23
C TYR A 38 -11.80 -4.03 8.13
N PHE A 39 -11.11 -4.15 9.26
CA PHE A 39 -9.66 -4.20 9.35
C PHE A 39 -9.23 -5.67 9.39
N THR A 40 -9.06 -6.29 8.24
CA THR A 40 -9.01 -7.76 8.10
C THR A 40 -7.75 -8.29 7.45
N HIS A 41 -7.19 -7.61 6.46
CA HIS A 41 -5.98 -8.09 5.80
C HIS A 41 -4.74 -7.44 6.40
N LEU A 42 -3.98 -8.24 7.15
CA LEU A 42 -2.69 -7.86 7.69
C LEU A 42 -1.62 -8.55 6.83
N PHE A 43 -0.89 -7.75 6.05
CA PHE A 43 0.21 -8.21 5.22
C PHE A 43 1.52 -7.96 5.95
N GLU A 44 2.43 -8.94 5.89
CA GLU A 44 3.84 -8.63 6.14
C GLU A 44 4.37 -7.77 4.99
N ASP A 45 5.27 -6.83 5.25
CA ASP A 45 5.89 -6.00 4.21
C ASP A 45 6.55 -6.83 3.10
N ARG A 46 7.11 -8.02 3.40
CA ARG A 46 7.65 -8.97 2.42
C ARG A 46 6.61 -9.65 1.52
N GLN A 47 5.32 -9.53 1.82
CA GLN A 47 4.22 -10.12 1.04
C GLN A 47 3.66 -9.15 0.00
N VAL A 48 4.08 -7.89 0.02
CA VAL A 48 3.63 -6.83 -0.89
C VAL A 48 4.82 -6.21 -1.62
N ILE A 49 4.58 -5.56 -2.74
CA ILE A 49 5.65 -4.86 -3.47
C ILE A 49 5.85 -3.48 -2.84
N LEU A 50 7.02 -3.23 -2.28
CA LEU A 50 7.42 -1.99 -1.62
C LEU A 50 8.90 -1.68 -1.87
N THR A 51 9.31 -0.43 -1.69
CA THR A 51 10.74 -0.10 -1.61
C THR A 51 11.34 -0.57 -0.29
N SER A 52 12.65 -0.88 -0.27
CA SER A 52 13.32 -1.39 0.95
C SER A 52 13.34 -0.40 2.12
N ASP A 53 13.14 0.90 1.87
CA ASP A 53 13.13 1.97 2.86
C ASP A 53 11.74 2.61 3.04
N TRP A 54 10.66 1.94 2.61
CA TRP A 54 9.28 2.44 2.64
C TRP A 54 8.86 3.03 3.99
N LEU A 55 9.31 2.44 5.11
CA LEU A 55 9.02 2.93 6.46
C LEU A 55 9.54 4.35 6.72
N LYS A 56 10.63 4.76 6.05
CA LYS A 56 11.16 6.14 6.15
C LYS A 56 10.36 7.13 5.32
N LYS A 57 9.54 6.63 4.40
CA LYS A 57 8.76 7.41 3.43
C LYS A 57 7.26 7.48 3.80
N VAL A 58 6.86 6.96 4.96
CA VAL A 58 5.46 7.01 5.39
C VAL A 58 4.97 8.44 5.58
N VAL A 59 3.73 8.69 5.20
CA VAL A 59 3.06 9.99 5.26
C VAL A 59 1.98 9.96 6.34
N ILE A 60 1.98 10.95 7.22
CA ILE A 60 0.94 11.13 8.25
C ILE A 60 -0.37 11.53 7.58
N LEU A 61 -1.47 10.90 7.98
CA LEU A 61 -2.82 11.32 7.61
C LEU A 61 -3.37 12.27 8.68
N GLU A 62 -3.43 13.56 8.34
CA GLU A 62 -3.93 14.61 9.21
C GLU A 62 -5.48 14.61 9.26
N ILE A 63 -6.04 13.69 10.04
CA ILE A 63 -7.49 13.56 10.23
C ILE A 63 -7.91 14.21 11.55
N SER A 64 -8.67 15.30 11.44
CA SER A 64 -9.21 15.98 12.61
C SER A 64 -10.25 15.13 13.34
N GLY A 65 -10.25 15.19 14.67
CA GLY A 65 -11.27 14.54 15.51
C GLY A 65 -10.90 13.15 16.03
N LEU A 66 -9.75 12.59 15.61
CA LEU A 66 -9.23 11.33 16.14
C LEU A 66 -8.36 11.57 17.37
N LYS A 67 -8.89 11.27 18.57
CA LYS A 67 -8.17 11.49 19.84
C LYS A 67 -7.21 10.37 20.22
N HIS A 68 -7.49 9.16 19.73
CA HIS A 68 -6.78 7.93 20.10
C HIS A 68 -6.08 7.26 18.93
N LEU A 69 -6.26 7.78 17.73
CA LEU A 69 -5.77 7.17 16.50
C LEU A 69 -4.94 8.17 15.73
N ARG A 70 -3.73 7.75 15.36
CA ARG A 70 -2.89 8.40 14.39
C ARG A 70 -2.69 7.41 13.27
N LEU A 71 -2.83 7.88 12.04
CA LEU A 71 -2.72 7.03 10.86
C LEU A 71 -1.55 7.50 10.01
N TRP A 72 -0.84 6.51 9.50
CA TRP A 72 0.22 6.67 8.53
C TRP A 72 -0.10 5.79 7.35
N ARG A 73 0.29 6.24 6.16
CA ARG A 73 0.25 5.44 4.95
C ARG A 73 1.64 5.36 4.33
N PRO A 74 1.90 4.39 3.45
CA PRO A 74 3.06 4.44 2.57
C PRO A 74 3.08 5.72 1.72
N SER A 75 4.25 6.03 1.16
CA SER A 75 4.38 7.08 0.14
C SER A 75 3.44 6.83 -1.04
N THR A 76 3.15 7.85 -1.84
CA THR A 76 2.25 7.67 -2.98
C THR A 76 2.85 6.69 -3.99
N GLU A 77 4.17 6.69 -4.14
CA GLU A 77 4.93 5.76 -4.97
C GLU A 77 4.87 4.33 -4.43
N ASP A 78 5.07 4.13 -3.12
CA ASP A 78 4.94 2.80 -2.50
C ASP A 78 3.49 2.29 -2.56
N LEU A 79 2.48 3.17 -2.44
CA LEU A 79 1.08 2.78 -2.67
C LEU A 79 0.81 2.36 -4.12
N ILE A 80 1.47 2.97 -5.11
CA ILE A 80 1.41 2.51 -6.49
C ILE A 80 2.04 1.12 -6.60
N LEU A 81 3.18 0.87 -5.96
CA LEU A 81 3.83 -0.44 -5.98
C LEU A 81 2.94 -1.54 -5.40
N THR A 82 2.23 -1.31 -4.29
CA THR A 82 1.33 -2.32 -3.70
C THR A 82 0.21 -2.74 -4.65
N LYS A 83 -0.18 -1.86 -5.58
CA LYS A 83 -1.19 -2.11 -6.61
C LYS A 83 -0.68 -2.90 -7.81
N MET A 84 0.63 -3.10 -7.93
CA MET A 84 1.23 -3.78 -9.09
C MET A 84 1.29 -5.31 -8.96
N MET A 85 0.77 -5.88 -7.86
CA MET A 85 0.84 -7.32 -7.58
C MET A 85 0.00 -8.19 -8.52
N ARG A 86 -0.97 -7.60 -9.23
CA ARG A 86 -1.87 -8.29 -10.16
C ARG A 86 -2.16 -7.40 -11.37
N ILE A 87 -2.56 -8.00 -12.48
CA ILE A 87 -3.11 -7.26 -13.61
C ILE A 87 -4.63 -7.17 -13.40
N ASP A 88 -5.05 -6.17 -12.64
CA ASP A 88 -6.44 -5.93 -12.31
C ASP A 88 -6.87 -4.53 -12.78
N PRO A 89 -8.05 -4.38 -13.43
CA PRO A 89 -8.53 -3.08 -13.88
C PRO A 89 -8.75 -2.06 -12.76
N GLN A 90 -9.24 -2.50 -11.60
CA GLN A 90 -9.50 -1.63 -10.46
C GLN A 90 -8.18 -1.13 -9.86
N ASP A 91 -7.17 -2.00 -9.75
CA ASP A 91 -5.83 -1.57 -9.31
C ASP A 91 -5.20 -0.56 -10.28
N ARG A 92 -5.43 -0.69 -11.59
CA ARG A 92 -4.97 0.30 -12.58
C ARG A 92 -5.70 1.63 -12.47
N GLU A 93 -7.02 1.62 -12.22
CA GLU A 93 -7.78 2.84 -11.94
C GLU A 93 -7.26 3.55 -10.68
N ASP A 94 -6.95 2.79 -9.63
CA ASP A 94 -6.33 3.31 -8.40
C ASP A 94 -4.95 3.92 -8.70
N ILE A 95 -4.10 3.26 -9.49
CA ILE A 95 -2.78 3.80 -9.90
C ILE A 95 -2.95 5.11 -10.68
N GLU A 96 -3.88 5.17 -11.63
CA GLU A 96 -4.16 6.41 -12.38
C GLU A 96 -4.64 7.54 -11.46
N PHE A 97 -5.45 7.23 -10.45
CA PHE A 97 -5.86 8.19 -9.44
C PHE A 97 -4.68 8.68 -8.60
N LEU A 98 -3.78 7.78 -8.19
CA LEU A 98 -2.58 8.09 -7.40
C LEU A 98 -1.58 8.95 -8.19
N LEU A 99 -1.39 8.67 -9.49
CA LEU A 99 -0.55 9.46 -10.39
C LEU A 99 -0.97 10.93 -10.51
N ARG A 100 -2.26 11.22 -10.28
CA ARG A 100 -2.81 12.59 -10.33
C ARG A 100 -2.70 13.33 -8.99
N GLN A 101 -2.27 12.65 -7.93
CA GLN A 101 -2.08 13.29 -6.62
C GLN A 101 -0.89 14.23 -6.65
N LYS A 102 -1.00 15.35 -5.94
CA LYS A 102 0.01 16.43 -5.95
C LYS A 102 1.35 16.01 -5.36
N ASP A 103 1.34 14.99 -4.51
CA ASP A 103 2.52 14.49 -3.82
C ASP A 103 3.16 13.29 -4.54
N CYS A 104 2.62 12.85 -5.68
CA CYS A 104 3.27 11.89 -6.56
C CYS A 104 4.36 12.58 -7.38
N SER A 105 5.59 12.08 -7.29
CA SER A 105 6.72 12.53 -8.10
C SER A 105 7.11 11.47 -9.11
N VAL A 106 7.01 11.79 -10.40
CA VAL A 106 7.42 10.88 -11.49
C VAL A 106 8.87 10.42 -11.32
N ALA A 107 9.78 11.31 -10.92
CA ALA A 107 11.18 10.96 -10.71
C ALA A 107 11.36 9.95 -9.55
N VAL A 108 10.64 10.16 -8.43
CA VAL A 108 10.68 9.24 -7.28
C VAL A 108 10.00 7.93 -7.62
N LEU A 109 8.96 7.95 -8.45
CA LEU A 109 8.28 6.73 -8.90
C LEU A 109 9.19 5.86 -9.76
N HIS A 110 9.97 6.45 -10.67
CA HIS A 110 10.99 5.71 -11.43
C HIS A 110 12.02 5.06 -10.50
N GLU A 111 12.55 5.81 -9.53
CA GLU A 111 13.48 5.26 -8.54
C GLU A 111 12.84 4.14 -7.72
N SER A 112 11.58 4.30 -7.33
CA SER A 112 10.83 3.31 -6.55
C SER A 112 10.60 2.03 -7.33
N LEU A 113 10.31 2.12 -8.63
CA LEU A 113 10.21 0.96 -9.53
C LEU A 113 11.52 0.18 -9.63
N ASP A 114 12.66 0.86 -9.63
CA ASP A 114 13.97 0.22 -9.72
C ASP A 114 14.42 -0.39 -8.38
N GLN A 115 13.91 0.13 -7.26
CA GLN A 115 14.21 -0.34 -5.90
C GLN A 115 13.16 -1.31 -5.33
N ALA A 116 12.09 -1.59 -6.09
CA ALA A 116 10.97 -2.41 -5.66
C ALA A 116 11.44 -3.80 -5.22
N GLN A 117 11.03 -4.21 -4.02
CA GLN A 117 11.17 -5.56 -3.53
C GLN A 117 9.95 -6.36 -3.97
N ILE A 118 10.16 -7.34 -4.82
CA ILE A 118 9.08 -8.16 -5.38
C ILE A 118 9.02 -9.46 -4.58
N PRO A 119 7.86 -9.85 -4.02
CA PRO A 119 7.69 -11.16 -3.42
C PRO A 119 8.06 -12.27 -4.42
N PRO A 120 8.78 -13.33 -4.02
CA PRO A 120 9.29 -14.37 -4.93
C PRO A 120 8.16 -15.36 -5.33
N VAL A 121 7.15 -14.82 -6.00
CA VAL A 121 5.96 -15.51 -6.52
C VAL A 121 5.86 -15.15 -7.99
N THR A 122 5.99 -16.15 -8.88
CA THR A 122 6.10 -15.93 -10.33
C THR A 122 4.95 -15.08 -10.89
N GLU A 123 3.72 -15.29 -10.42
CA GLU A 123 2.56 -14.51 -10.85
C GLU A 123 2.67 -13.02 -10.47
N ILE A 124 3.29 -12.71 -9.34
CA ILE A 124 3.51 -11.33 -8.88
C ILE A 124 4.66 -10.70 -9.67
N GLU A 125 5.73 -11.45 -9.96
CA GLU A 125 6.84 -10.99 -10.80
C GLU A 125 6.37 -10.65 -12.21
N ASP A 126 5.58 -11.53 -12.84
CA ASP A 126 5.01 -11.32 -14.18
C ASP A 126 4.07 -10.11 -14.19
N ALA A 127 3.20 -9.99 -13.17
CA ALA A 127 2.30 -8.84 -13.03
C ALA A 127 3.07 -7.53 -12.85
N PHE A 128 4.13 -7.53 -12.04
CA PHE A 128 4.96 -6.34 -11.84
C PHE A 128 5.60 -5.88 -13.14
N VAL A 129 6.18 -6.79 -13.93
CA VAL A 129 6.78 -6.45 -15.23
C VAL A 129 5.74 -5.84 -16.17
N ALA A 130 4.57 -6.48 -16.32
CA ALA A 130 3.51 -5.99 -17.19
C ALA A 130 2.95 -4.64 -16.74
N ASN A 131 2.76 -4.44 -15.44
CA ASN A 131 2.30 -3.16 -14.89
C ASN A 131 3.37 -2.08 -14.98
N ARG A 132 4.66 -2.42 -14.87
CA ARG A 132 5.77 -1.46 -15.02
C ARG A 132 5.79 -0.91 -16.45
N GLU A 133 5.71 -1.78 -17.46
CA GLU A 133 5.64 -1.35 -18.86
C GLU A 133 4.43 -0.45 -19.11
N TRP A 134 3.25 -0.88 -18.65
CA TRP A 134 2.02 -0.09 -18.78
C TRP A 134 2.13 1.29 -18.09
N LEU A 135 2.59 1.33 -16.84
CA LEU A 135 2.72 2.54 -16.04
C LEU A 135 3.66 3.57 -16.68
N LEU A 136 4.78 3.12 -17.25
CA LEU A 136 5.70 3.98 -17.99
C LEU A 136 5.00 4.67 -19.18
N THR A 137 4.14 3.95 -19.91
CA THR A 137 3.36 4.57 -20.99
C THR A 137 2.34 5.60 -20.48
N CYS A 138 1.81 5.43 -19.27
CA CYS A 138 0.90 6.39 -18.65
C CYS A 138 1.63 7.67 -18.25
N ILE A 139 2.81 7.53 -17.65
CA ILE A 139 3.67 8.65 -17.25
C ILE A 139 4.07 9.50 -18.47
N GLU A 140 4.48 8.87 -19.56
CA GLU A 140 4.84 9.58 -20.81
C GLU A 140 3.67 10.42 -21.37
N LYS A 141 2.43 9.92 -21.25
CA LYS A 141 1.24 10.67 -21.70
C LYS A 141 0.95 11.88 -20.81
N ILE A 142 1.25 11.81 -19.52
CA ILE A 142 1.05 12.92 -18.58
C ILE A 142 2.08 14.03 -18.81
N GLY A 143 3.35 13.68 -19.10
CA GLY A 143 4.42 14.66 -19.34
C GLY A 143 4.33 15.40 -20.69
N ASN A 144 3.48 14.93 -21.62
CA ASN A 144 3.27 15.53 -22.94
C ASN A 144 2.01 16.41 -23.03
N ASN A 145 1.26 16.59 -21.94
CA ASN A 145 0.09 17.48 -21.82
C ASN A 145 0.42 18.72 -20.98
#